data_AF-A0A2L1KH01-F1
#
_entry.id   AF-A0A2L1KH01-F1
#
_cell.length_a   1.000
_cell.length_b   1.000
_cell.length_c   1.000
_cell.angle_alpha   90.00
_cell.angle_beta   90.00
_cell.angle_gamma   90.00
#
_symmetry.space_group_name_H-M   'P 1'
#
loop_
_entity.id
_entity.type
_entity.pdbx_description
1 polymer ?
#
loop_
_entity_poly.entity_id
_entity_poly.type
_entity_poly.pdbx_seq_one_letter_code
_entity_poly.pdbx_strand_id
1 'polypeptide(L)'
;MSNLVKDKVFATDLSSVVFDQQSGHLILLSDESKLLIEMTDEGKVVSFRSLARGFAGLLKGIPQAEGVTIDDEGYLYVVSEPNLFYRFTRETD
;
A
#
# COMPACT_ATOMS: atom_id res chain seq x y z
N MET A 1 -11.61 15.29 2.18
CA MET A 1 -10.15 15.07 2.38
C MET A 1 -9.92 14.48 3.76
N SER A 2 -9.65 13.18 3.82
CA SER A 2 -9.35 12.45 5.07
C SER A 2 -8.26 13.17 5.86
N ASN A 3 -8.42 13.31 7.19
CA ASN A 3 -7.44 13.96 8.06
C ASN A 3 -6.04 13.32 7.98
N LEU A 4 -5.99 12.04 7.58
CA LEU A 4 -4.78 11.29 7.35
C LEU A 4 -3.84 11.93 6.29
N VAL A 5 -4.41 12.54 5.25
CA VAL A 5 -3.65 13.28 4.22
C VAL A 5 -3.27 14.69 4.69
N LYS A 6 -4.10 15.29 5.57
CA LYS A 6 -3.83 16.62 6.15
C LYS A 6 -2.70 16.60 7.18
N ASP A 7 -2.54 15.50 7.90
CA ASP A 7 -1.53 15.35 8.96
C ASP A 7 -0.10 15.07 8.43
N LYS A 8 0.13 15.23 7.11
CA LYS A 8 1.42 15.08 6.42
C LYS A 8 2.10 13.70 6.51
N VAL A 9 1.55 12.75 7.27
CA VAL A 9 2.15 11.42 7.49
C VAL A 9 2.44 10.67 6.19
N PHE A 10 1.67 10.92 5.12
CA PHE A 10 1.80 10.21 3.83
C PHE A 10 2.29 11.08 2.67
N ALA A 11 2.51 12.38 2.91
CA ALA A 11 2.84 13.33 1.84
C ALA A 11 4.35 13.53 1.67
N THR A 12 5.18 12.87 2.48
CA THR A 12 6.62 13.09 2.51
C THR A 12 7.44 12.03 1.78
N ASP A 13 6.88 10.85 1.47
CA ASP A 13 7.66 9.67 1.07
C ASP A 13 6.92 8.65 0.15
N LEU A 14 6.00 9.11 -0.71
CA LEU A 14 5.32 8.24 -1.67
C LEU A 14 6.32 7.62 -2.66
N SER A 15 6.39 6.29 -2.70
CA SER A 15 7.27 5.55 -3.60
C SER A 15 6.55 4.97 -4.82
N SER A 16 5.24 4.68 -4.72
CA SER A 16 4.46 4.17 -5.86
C SER A 16 2.96 4.44 -5.72
N VAL A 17 2.28 4.52 -6.87
CA VAL A 17 0.81 4.63 -6.96
C VAL A 17 0.31 3.72 -8.09
N VAL A 18 -0.80 3.03 -7.85
CA VAL A 18 -1.52 2.26 -8.89
C VAL A 18 -3.02 2.54 -8.80
N PHE A 19 -3.67 2.63 -9.96
CA PHE A 19 -5.12 2.71 -10.06
C PHE A 19 -5.69 1.32 -10.31
N ASP A 20 -6.52 0.86 -9.39
CA ASP A 20 -7.27 -0.39 -9.53
C ASP A 20 -8.57 -0.11 -10.31
N GLN A 21 -8.63 -0.57 -11.56
CA GLN A 21 -9.80 -0.36 -12.41
C GLN A 21 -11.06 -1.08 -11.92
N GLN A 22 -10.92 -2.17 -11.16
CA GLN A 22 -12.07 -2.95 -10.70
C GLN A 22 -12.82 -2.22 -9.58
N SER A 23 -12.09 -1.65 -8.63
CA SER A 23 -12.67 -0.86 -7.53
C SER A 23 -12.82 0.62 -7.83
N GLY A 24 -12.06 1.16 -8.79
CA GLY A 24 -11.95 2.60 -9.03
C GLY A 24 -11.08 3.32 -7.98
N HIS A 25 -10.34 2.59 -7.16
CA HIS A 25 -9.52 3.14 -6.08
C HIS A 25 -8.06 3.32 -6.49
N LEU A 26 -7.38 4.24 -5.82
CA LEU A 26 -5.94 4.37 -5.83
C LEU A 26 -5.33 3.54 -4.69
N ILE A 27 -4.27 2.80 -5.00
CA ILE A 27 -3.39 2.18 -4.01
C ILE A 27 -2.10 2.98 -3.96
N LEU A 28 -1.79 3.51 -2.79
CA LEU A 28 -0.60 4.32 -2.51
C LEU A 28 0.38 3.51 -1.66
N LEU A 29 1.66 3.57 -2.02
CA LEU A 29 2.76 2.99 -1.27
C LEU A 29 3.66 4.11 -0.73
N SER A 30 3.98 4.03 0.55
CA SER A 30 4.86 4.95 1.27
C SER A 30 5.99 4.13 1.91
N ASP A 31 7.22 4.43 1.51
CA ASP A 31 8.37 3.65 1.94
C ASP A 31 8.80 3.98 3.37
N GLU A 32 9.09 5.24 3.70
CA GLU A 32 9.58 5.58 5.03
C GLU A 32 8.57 5.21 6.11
N SER A 33 7.27 5.38 5.83
CA SER A 33 6.19 5.03 6.74
C SER A 33 5.79 3.56 6.72
N LYS A 34 6.29 2.77 5.77
CA LYS A 34 5.97 1.34 5.60
C LYS A 34 4.46 1.08 5.52
N LEU A 35 3.77 1.80 4.63
CA LEU A 35 2.31 1.77 4.55
C LEU A 35 1.80 1.58 3.12
N LEU A 36 0.77 0.75 2.99
CA LEU A 36 -0.13 0.70 1.85
C LEU A 36 -1.45 1.37 2.24
N ILE A 37 -1.96 2.23 1.36
CA ILE A 37 -3.25 2.89 1.53
C ILE A 37 -4.11 2.63 0.31
N GLU A 38 -5.37 2.30 0.53
CA GLU A 38 -6.40 2.34 -0.48
C GLU A 38 -7.22 3.62 -0.30
N MET A 39 -7.45 4.33 -1.40
CA MET A 39 -8.11 5.63 -1.40
C MET A 39 -9.10 5.70 -2.56
N THR A 40 -10.28 6.28 -2.34
CA THR A 40 -11.20 6.59 -3.43
C THR A 40 -10.61 7.68 -4.35
N ASP A 41 -11.14 7.81 -5.55
CA ASP A 41 -10.77 8.87 -6.49
C ASP A 41 -11.09 10.28 -5.97
N GLU A 42 -12.00 10.43 -4.99
CA GLU A 42 -12.26 11.70 -4.30
C GLU A 42 -11.34 11.96 -3.09
N GLY A 43 -10.33 11.12 -2.88
CA GLY A 43 -9.31 11.32 -1.84
C GLY A 43 -9.74 10.87 -0.44
N LYS A 44 -10.71 9.96 -0.33
CA LYS A 44 -11.13 9.36 0.94
C LYS A 44 -10.37 8.05 1.16
N VAL A 45 -9.75 7.90 2.33
CA VAL A 45 -9.10 6.63 2.70
C VAL A 45 -10.17 5.55 2.92
N VAL A 46 -10.03 4.43 2.22
CA VAL A 46 -10.87 3.25 2.34
C VAL A 46 -10.26 2.28 3.35
N SER A 47 -8.97 1.97 3.17
CA SER A 47 -8.24 1.06 4.03
C SER A 47 -6.76 1.42 4.09
N PHE A 48 -6.05 0.92 5.10
CA PHE A 48 -4.60 0.97 5.17
C PHE A 48 -4.04 -0.33 5.75
N ARG A 49 -2.79 -0.65 5.40
CA ARG A 49 -2.05 -1.82 5.90
C ARG A 49 -0.61 -1.44 6.17
N SER A 50 -0.12 -1.77 7.36
CA SER A 50 1.30 -1.62 7.70
C SER A 50 2.11 -2.78 7.12
N LEU A 51 3.26 -2.43 6.54
CA LEU A 51 4.29 -3.33 6.04
C LEU A 51 5.43 -3.52 7.07
N ALA A 52 5.23 -3.04 8.30
CA ALA A 52 6.16 -3.25 9.40
C ALA A 52 6.10 -4.70 9.93
N ARG A 53 7.12 -5.07 10.70
CA ARG A 53 7.21 -6.40 11.32
C ARG A 53 5.98 -6.68 12.20
N GLY A 54 5.40 -7.87 12.03
CA GLY A 54 4.25 -8.34 12.80
C GLY A 54 2.88 -7.95 12.21
N PHE A 55 2.86 -7.14 11.15
CA PHE A 55 1.65 -6.76 10.42
C PHE A 55 1.57 -7.48 9.07
N ALA A 56 0.37 -7.60 8.50
CA ALA A 56 0.16 -8.22 7.19
C ALA A 56 0.81 -9.63 7.05
N GLY A 57 0.89 -10.40 8.14
CA GLY A 57 1.54 -11.72 8.18
C GLY A 57 3.08 -11.69 8.07
N LEU A 58 3.71 -10.52 8.14
CA LEU A 58 5.15 -10.34 7.95
C LEU A 58 5.95 -10.69 9.20
N LEU A 59 6.79 -11.73 9.12
CA LEU A 59 7.77 -12.05 10.17
C LEU A 59 8.89 -11.00 10.30
N LYS A 60 9.17 -10.30 9.19
CA LYS A 60 10.07 -9.15 9.09
C LYS A 60 9.38 -8.10 8.23
N GLY A 61 9.47 -6.84 8.62
CA GLY A 61 8.91 -5.75 7.81
C GLY A 61 9.57 -5.67 6.43
N ILE A 62 8.85 -5.11 5.47
CA ILE A 62 9.41 -4.81 4.14
C ILE A 62 10.44 -3.68 4.32
N PRO A 63 11.70 -3.83 3.88
CA PRO A 63 12.76 -2.89 4.24
C PRO A 63 12.71 -1.57 3.46
N GLN A 64 12.51 -1.61 2.14
CA GLN A 64 12.48 -0.43 1.29
C GLN A 64 11.54 -0.69 0.10
N ALA A 65 10.26 -0.39 0.24
CA ALA A 65 9.23 -0.74 -0.73
C ALA A 65 9.13 0.33 -1.82
N GLU A 66 9.36 -0.06 -3.08
CA GLU A 66 9.54 0.89 -4.19
C GLU A 66 8.50 0.75 -5.30
N GLY A 67 7.72 -0.33 -5.29
CA GLY A 67 6.71 -0.57 -6.31
C GLY A 67 5.56 -1.39 -5.77
N VAL A 68 4.35 -1.03 -6.21
CA VAL A 68 3.13 -1.79 -5.94
C VAL A 68 2.32 -1.95 -7.22
N THR A 69 1.71 -3.12 -7.38
CA THR A 69 0.66 -3.34 -8.38
C THR A 69 -0.40 -4.30 -7.85
N ILE A 70 -1.51 -4.40 -8.55
CA ILE A 70 -2.63 -5.29 -8.23
C ILE A 70 -3.08 -5.97 -9.52
N ASP A 71 -3.45 -7.25 -9.44
CA ASP A 71 -4.06 -7.97 -10.56
C ASP A 71 -5.59 -7.96 -10.50
N ASP A 72 -6.23 -8.56 -11.49
CA ASP A 72 -7.68 -8.66 -11.64
C ASP A 72 -8.35 -9.60 -10.63
N GLU A 73 -7.57 -10.47 -9.99
CA GLU A 73 -7.98 -11.31 -8.85
C GLU A 73 -7.84 -10.58 -7.50
N GLY A 74 -7.27 -9.36 -7.50
CA GLY A 74 -7.10 -8.53 -6.31
C GLY A 74 -5.88 -8.87 -5.47
N TYR A 75 -4.94 -9.68 -5.99
CA TYR A 75 -3.65 -9.90 -5.34
C TYR A 75 -2.79 -8.66 -5.47
N LEU A 76 -2.19 -8.26 -4.35
CA LEU A 76 -1.32 -7.09 -4.30
C LEU A 76 0.14 -7.54 -4.28
N TYR A 77 0.94 -6.98 -5.17
CA TYR A 77 2.35 -7.31 -5.33
C TYR A 77 3.21 -6.12 -4.92
N VAL A 78 4.23 -6.35 -4.11
CA VAL A 78 5.19 -5.31 -3.68
C VAL A 78 6.60 -5.76 -4.01
N VAL A 79 7.37 -4.85 -4.61
CA VAL A 79 8.83 -5.01 -4.79
C VAL A 79 9.58 -4.13 -3.81
N SER A 80 10.72 -4.61 -3.34
CA SER A 80 11.53 -3.90 -2.35
C SER A 80 13.02 -4.13 -2.56
N GLU A 81 13.84 -3.13 -2.23
CA GLU A 81 15.29 -3.29 -2.27
C GLU A 81 15.80 -4.32 -1.25
N PRO A 82 16.94 -4.99 -1.53
CA PRO A 82 17.68 -4.91 -2.79
C PRO A 82 17.03 -5.71 -3.93
N ASN A 83 16.20 -6.72 -3.64
CA ASN A 83 15.62 -7.64 -4.62
C ASN A 83 14.52 -8.54 -4.04
N LEU A 84 13.68 -7.99 -3.18
CA LEU A 84 12.60 -8.72 -2.50
C LEU A 84 11.28 -8.57 -3.26
N PHE A 85 10.51 -9.64 -3.29
CA PHE A 85 9.20 -9.70 -3.92
C PHE A 85 8.19 -10.29 -2.94
N TYR A 86 7.05 -9.60 -2.79
CA TYR A 86 5.97 -9.98 -1.89
C TYR A 86 4.67 -10.07 -2.68
N ARG A 87 3.85 -11.05 -2.33
CA ARG A 87 2.45 -11.13 -2.76
C ARG A 87 1.56 -11.18 -1.52
N PHE A 88 0.58 -10.31 -1.48
CA PHE A 88 -0.46 -10.25 -0.47
C PHE A 88 -1.78 -10.70 -1.07
N THR A 89 -2.51 -11.49 -0.30
CA THR A 89 -3.88 -11.89 -0.62
C THR A 89 -4.83 -11.02 0.18
N ARG A 90 -5.90 -10.52 -0.43
CA ARG A 90 -7.01 -9.95 0.33
C ARG A 90 -7.66 -11.09 1.12
N GLU A 91 -7.84 -10.90 2.42
CA GLU A 91 -8.74 -11.78 3.18
C GLU A 91 -10.16 -11.47 2.68
N THR A 92 -10.78 -12.46 2.07
CA THR A 92 -12.22 -12.47 1.82
C THR A 92 -12.90 -12.98 3.07
N ASP A 93 -13.82 -12.18 3.64
CA ASP A 93 -14.77 -12.64 4.65
C ASP A 93 -15.65 -13.78 4.13
#